data_AF-A0A2H0RRZ5-F1
#
_entry.id   AF-A0A2H0RRZ5-F1
#
_cell.length_a   1.000
_cell.length_b   1.000
_cell.length_c   1.000
_cell.angle_alpha   90.00
_cell.angle_beta   90.00
_cell.angle_gamma   90.00
#
_symmetry.space_group_name_H-M   'P 1'
#
loop_
_entity.id
_entity.type
_entity.pdbx_description
1 polymer ?
#
loop_
_entity_poly.entity_id
_entity_poly.type
_entity_poly.pdbx_seq_one_letter_code
_entity_poly.pdbx_strand_id
1 'polypeptide(L)'
;MDTSAQTIDLPLLLQLIAEASLLTDEQRETYANRLMSGDVDDAFMEELSGLFAKEAEECQVEIDELTEVLTEKRTELEQEKQRAEPEYQTAVAGHKGDVEQVVVEYTGFVQGVARKAEAQVEGAQKSEDTQEAQRIRDELKGKDE
;
A
#
# COMPACT_ATOMS: atom_id res chain seq x y z
N MET A 1 -17.62 19.81 -59.07
CA MET A 1 -17.65 19.50 -57.64
C MET A 1 -16.78 18.28 -57.47
N ASP A 2 -15.52 18.46 -57.07
CA ASP A 2 -14.60 17.36 -56.80
C ASP A 2 -15.11 16.60 -55.57
N THR A 3 -15.71 15.45 -55.79
CA THR A 3 -15.82 14.42 -54.76
C THR A 3 -14.41 13.91 -54.54
N SER A 4 -13.70 14.52 -53.59
CA SER A 4 -12.46 13.97 -53.06
C SER A 4 -12.73 12.52 -52.69
N ALA A 5 -12.19 11.58 -53.46
CA ALA A 5 -12.27 10.17 -53.15
C ALA A 5 -11.72 10.00 -51.72
N GLN A 6 -12.59 9.68 -50.77
CA GLN A 6 -12.17 9.27 -49.44
C GLN A 6 -11.27 8.07 -49.66
N THR A 7 -9.98 8.27 -49.48
CA THR A 7 -9.01 7.20 -49.65
C THR A 7 -9.26 6.25 -48.49
N ILE A 8 -9.76 5.06 -48.80
CA ILE A 8 -9.98 4.01 -47.83
C ILE A 8 -8.61 3.63 -47.27
N ASP A 9 -8.42 3.82 -45.95
CA ASP A 9 -7.22 3.36 -45.26
C ASP A 9 -7.31 1.84 -45.09
N LEU A 10 -6.86 1.14 -46.13
CA LEU A 10 -6.87 -0.31 -46.20
C LEU A 10 -6.12 -0.97 -45.03
N PRO A 11 -4.91 -0.51 -44.64
CA PRO A 11 -4.26 -0.99 -43.42
C PRO A 11 -5.14 -0.90 -42.17
N LEU A 12 -5.81 0.25 -41.95
CA LEU A 12 -6.68 0.43 -40.79
C LEU A 12 -7.89 -0.50 -40.84
N LEU A 13 -8.57 -0.63 -41.98
CA LEU A 13 -9.72 -1.54 -42.10
C LEU A 13 -9.33 -3.01 -41.88
N LEU A 14 -8.19 -3.44 -42.40
CA LEU A 14 -7.69 -4.80 -42.17
C LEU A 14 -7.38 -5.04 -40.69
N GLN A 15 -6.83 -4.05 -40.00
CA GLN A 15 -6.61 -4.12 -38.56
C GLN A 15 -7.93 -4.22 -37.80
N LEU A 16 -8.90 -3.35 -38.10
CA LEU A 16 -10.21 -3.37 -37.45
C LEU A 16 -10.94 -4.70 -37.66
N ILE A 17 -10.87 -5.28 -38.86
CA ILE A 17 -11.44 -6.62 -39.12
C ILE A 17 -10.71 -7.70 -38.32
N ALA A 18 -9.38 -7.62 -38.20
CA ALA A 18 -8.61 -8.59 -37.43
C ALA A 18 -8.94 -8.54 -35.93
N GLU A 19 -9.22 -7.34 -35.41
CA GLU A 19 -9.53 -7.08 -34.00
C GLU A 19 -11.02 -7.23 -33.66
N ALA A 20 -11.90 -7.25 -34.68
CA ALA A 20 -13.33 -7.37 -34.51
C ALA A 20 -13.72 -8.66 -33.76
N SER A 21 -14.27 -8.51 -32.56
CA SER A 21 -14.73 -9.61 -31.69
C SER A 21 -16.00 -10.27 -32.21
N LEU A 22 -16.82 -9.54 -32.96
CA LEU A 22 -18.09 -10.03 -33.51
C LEU A 22 -17.93 -10.93 -34.74
N LEU A 23 -16.71 -11.01 -35.29
CA LEU A 23 -16.42 -11.86 -36.44
C LEU A 23 -15.85 -13.21 -36.02
N THR A 24 -16.23 -14.24 -36.77
CA THR A 24 -15.50 -15.52 -36.76
C THR A 24 -14.21 -15.40 -37.56
N ASP A 25 -13.26 -16.33 -37.36
CA ASP A 25 -12.02 -16.38 -38.15
C ASP A 25 -12.29 -16.49 -39.65
N GLU A 26 -13.30 -17.28 -40.05
CA GLU A 26 -13.72 -17.45 -41.44
C GLU A 26 -14.30 -16.15 -42.03
N GLN A 27 -15.08 -15.41 -41.24
CA GLN A 27 -15.59 -14.10 -41.65
C GLN A 27 -14.45 -13.08 -41.79
N ARG A 28 -13.53 -13.02 -40.83
CA ARG A 28 -12.35 -12.14 -40.89
C ARG A 28 -11.53 -12.38 -42.16
N GLU A 29 -11.25 -13.65 -42.48
CA GLU A 29 -10.54 -14.01 -43.70
C GLU A 29 -11.31 -13.61 -44.97
N THR A 30 -12.62 -13.80 -44.97
CA THR A 30 -13.50 -13.40 -46.09
C THR A 30 -13.49 -11.89 -46.31
N TYR A 31 -13.70 -11.08 -45.26
CA TYR A 31 -13.68 -9.62 -45.36
C TYR A 31 -12.28 -9.11 -45.76
N ALA A 32 -11.22 -9.65 -45.18
CA ALA A 32 -9.84 -9.28 -45.51
C ALA A 32 -9.50 -9.60 -46.97
N ASN A 33 -9.91 -10.78 -47.47
CA ASN A 33 -9.67 -11.17 -48.85
C ASN A 33 -10.42 -10.25 -49.84
N ARG A 34 -11.67 -9.89 -49.56
CA ARG A 34 -12.45 -8.94 -50.39
C ARG A 34 -11.81 -7.55 -50.43
N LEU A 35 -11.34 -7.06 -49.29
CA LEU A 35 -10.60 -5.80 -49.20
C LEU A 35 -9.28 -5.84 -50.00
N MET A 36 -8.50 -6.91 -49.85
CA MET A 36 -7.23 -7.06 -50.56
C MET A 36 -7.41 -7.27 -52.06
N SER A 37 -8.51 -7.89 -52.50
CA SER A 37 -8.83 -8.06 -53.93
C SER A 37 -9.45 -6.81 -54.56
N GLY A 38 -9.77 -5.79 -53.76
CA GLY A 38 -10.47 -4.58 -54.21
C GLY A 38 -11.93 -4.83 -54.59
N ASP A 39 -12.52 -5.94 -54.11
CA ASP A 39 -13.95 -6.27 -54.31
C ASP A 39 -14.80 -5.54 -53.26
N VAL A 40 -14.75 -4.21 -53.33
CA VAL A 40 -15.35 -3.29 -52.35
C VAL A 40 -16.46 -2.54 -53.05
N ASP A 41 -17.70 -2.98 -52.82
CA ASP A 41 -18.90 -2.27 -53.26
C ASP A 41 -19.56 -1.52 -52.09
N ASP A 42 -20.54 -0.67 -52.41
CA ASP A 42 -21.24 0.13 -51.39
C ASP A 42 -21.93 -0.74 -50.34
N ALA A 43 -22.44 -1.92 -50.74
CA ALA A 43 -23.10 -2.86 -49.84
C ALA A 43 -22.12 -3.46 -48.82
N PHE A 44 -20.91 -3.81 -49.25
CA PHE A 44 -19.84 -4.28 -48.38
C PHE A 44 -19.37 -3.20 -47.41
N MET A 45 -19.27 -1.95 -47.86
CA MET A 45 -18.91 -0.83 -46.99
C MET A 45 -20.00 -0.52 -45.96
N GLU A 46 -21.28 -0.62 -46.33
CA GLU A 46 -22.41 -0.50 -45.40
C GLU A 46 -22.41 -1.63 -44.36
N GLU A 47 -22.12 -2.86 -44.78
CA GLU A 47 -21.99 -4.02 -43.90
C GLU A 47 -20.85 -3.84 -42.87
N LEU A 48 -19.66 -3.44 -43.31
CA LEU A 48 -18.53 -3.16 -42.41
C LEU A 48 -18.83 -2.00 -41.45
N SER A 49 -19.48 -0.95 -41.94
CA SER A 49 -19.89 0.19 -41.11
C SER A 49 -20.87 -0.24 -40.01
N GLY A 50 -21.87 -1.07 -40.36
CA GLY A 50 -22.83 -1.61 -39.41
C GLY A 50 -22.20 -2.53 -38.36
N LEU A 51 -21.24 -3.37 -38.79
CA LEU A 51 -20.46 -4.21 -37.89
C LEU A 51 -19.70 -3.37 -36.85
N PHE A 52 -18.90 -2.40 -37.31
CA PHE A 52 -18.10 -1.57 -36.40
C PHE A 52 -18.95 -0.66 -35.51
N ALA A 53 -20.10 -0.19 -35.99
CA ALA A 53 -21.05 0.53 -35.16
C ALA A 53 -21.58 -0.35 -34.02
N LYS A 54 -21.88 -1.61 -34.32
CA LYS A 54 -22.34 -2.57 -33.31
C LYS A 54 -21.22 -2.92 -32.31
N GLU A 55 -20.00 -3.12 -32.77
CA GLU A 55 -18.86 -3.35 -31.87
C GLU A 55 -18.60 -2.16 -30.95
N ALA A 56 -18.69 -0.94 -31.48
CA ALA A 56 -18.54 0.26 -30.66
C ALA A 56 -19.63 0.36 -29.57
N GLU A 57 -20.87 -0.05 -29.89
CA GLU A 57 -21.97 -0.12 -28.92
C GLU A 57 -21.70 -1.18 -27.84
N GLU A 58 -21.28 -2.39 -28.21
CA GLU A 58 -20.95 -3.45 -27.26
C GLU A 58 -19.77 -3.06 -26.35
N CYS A 59 -18.71 -2.48 -26.92
CA CYS A 59 -17.59 -1.95 -26.12
C CYS A 59 -18.04 -0.85 -25.15
N GLN A 60 -18.97 0.02 -25.55
CA GLN A 60 -19.47 1.06 -24.66
C GLN A 60 -20.25 0.47 -23.48
N VAL A 61 -21.07 -0.55 -23.72
CA VAL A 61 -21.78 -1.28 -22.65
C VAL A 61 -20.80 -1.91 -21.67
N GLU A 62 -19.76 -2.61 -22.17
CA GLU A 62 -18.73 -3.21 -21.33
C GLU A 62 -17.96 -2.16 -20.50
N ILE A 63 -17.65 -1.00 -21.08
CA ILE A 63 -17.00 0.11 -20.37
C ILE A 63 -17.89 0.63 -19.25
N ASP A 64 -19.19 0.77 -19.50
CA ASP A 64 -20.15 1.26 -18.50
C ASP A 64 -20.27 0.26 -17.34
N GLU A 65 -20.37 -1.04 -17.63
CA GLU A 65 -20.39 -2.11 -16.63
C GLU A 65 -19.09 -2.14 -15.78
N LEU A 66 -17.92 -2.05 -16.43
CA LEU A 66 -16.64 -1.99 -15.73
C LEU A 66 -16.53 -0.73 -14.85
N THR A 67 -17.07 0.39 -15.31
CA THR A 67 -17.09 1.65 -14.56
C THR A 67 -17.97 1.55 -13.32
N GLU A 68 -19.12 0.90 -13.43
CA GLU A 68 -20.02 0.62 -12.30
C GLU A 68 -19.31 -0.26 -11.26
N VAL A 69 -18.73 -1.39 -11.69
CA VAL A 69 -17.99 -2.32 -10.81
C VAL A 69 -16.83 -1.61 -10.10
N LEU A 70 -16.06 -0.78 -10.82
CA LEU A 70 -14.97 -0.01 -10.21
C LEU A 70 -15.47 0.98 -9.16
N THR A 71 -16.63 1.60 -9.41
CA THR A 71 -17.25 2.55 -8.48
C THR A 71 -17.75 1.84 -7.21
N GLU A 72 -18.38 0.67 -7.37
CA GLU A 72 -18.80 -0.16 -6.25
C GLU A 72 -17.60 -0.62 -5.42
N LYS A 73 -16.57 -1.18 -6.04
CA LYS A 73 -15.35 -1.65 -5.35
C LYS A 73 -14.63 -0.53 -4.60
N ARG A 74 -14.57 0.67 -5.20
CA ARG A 74 -14.02 1.85 -4.53
C ARG A 74 -14.81 2.21 -3.28
N THR A 75 -16.14 2.10 -3.35
CA THR A 75 -17.03 2.40 -2.22
C THR A 75 -16.88 1.35 -1.11
N GLU A 76 -16.84 0.07 -1.46
CA GLU A 76 -16.59 -1.04 -0.51
C GLU A 76 -15.26 -0.85 0.23
N LEU A 77 -14.18 -0.54 -0.51
CA LEU A 77 -12.85 -0.34 0.07
C LEU A 77 -12.82 0.86 1.03
N GLU A 78 -13.48 1.96 0.68
CA GLU A 78 -13.55 3.12 1.55
C GLU A 78 -14.35 2.83 2.83
N GLN A 79 -15.44 2.05 2.73
CA GLN A 79 -16.20 1.61 3.90
C GLN A 79 -15.37 0.67 4.80
N GLU A 80 -14.63 -0.27 4.23
CA GLU A 80 -13.76 -1.17 4.98
C GLU A 80 -12.66 -0.39 5.71
N LYS A 81 -12.04 0.57 5.02
CA LYS A 81 -11.05 1.47 5.62
C LYS A 81 -11.65 2.27 6.78
N GLN A 82 -12.82 2.86 6.61
CA GLN A 82 -13.50 3.61 7.68
C GLN A 82 -13.85 2.73 8.89
N ARG A 83 -14.12 1.45 8.67
CA ARG A 83 -14.35 0.47 9.74
C ARG A 83 -13.06 0.06 10.45
N ALA A 84 -11.98 -0.19 9.70
CA ALA A 84 -10.71 -0.69 10.25
C ALA A 84 -9.88 0.41 10.95
N GLU A 85 -9.93 1.65 10.46
CA GLU A 85 -9.16 2.78 10.99
C GLU A 85 -9.34 3.00 12.51
N PRO A 86 -10.57 3.06 13.06
CA PRO A 86 -10.75 3.26 14.51
C PRO A 86 -10.25 2.07 15.34
N GLU A 87 -10.36 0.83 14.85
CA GLU A 87 -9.82 -0.35 15.51
C GLU A 87 -8.29 -0.27 15.58
N TYR A 88 -7.65 0.09 14.46
CA TYR A 88 -6.20 0.29 14.38
C TYR A 88 -5.72 1.40 15.31
N GLN A 89 -6.38 2.56 15.29
CA GLN A 89 -6.03 3.68 16.18
C GLN A 89 -6.17 3.32 17.65
N THR A 90 -7.21 2.57 18.01
CA THR A 90 -7.42 2.08 19.38
C THR A 90 -6.31 1.12 19.81
N ALA A 91 -5.93 0.18 18.95
CA ALA A 91 -4.84 -0.76 19.23
C ALA A 91 -3.49 -0.05 19.40
N VAL A 92 -3.18 0.92 18.53
CA VAL A 92 -1.96 1.74 18.63
C VAL A 92 -1.95 2.56 19.92
N ALA A 93 -3.07 3.19 20.28
CA ALA A 93 -3.17 3.95 21.53
C ALA A 93 -2.97 3.05 22.76
N GLY A 94 -3.55 1.84 22.75
CA GLY A 94 -3.35 0.84 23.80
C GLY A 94 -1.87 0.44 23.94
N HIS A 95 -1.24 0.01 22.85
CA HIS A 95 0.18 -0.37 22.87
C HIS A 95 1.10 0.78 23.28
N LYS A 96 0.79 2.01 22.87
CA LYS A 96 1.54 3.19 23.32
C LYS A 96 1.45 3.35 24.84
N GLY A 97 0.25 3.20 25.40
CA GLY A 97 0.04 3.22 26.85
C GLY A 97 0.82 2.12 27.59
N ASP A 98 0.78 0.90 27.07
CA ASP A 98 1.53 -0.24 27.63
C ASP A 98 3.04 0.04 27.66
N VAL A 99 3.59 0.57 26.56
CA VAL A 99 5.01 0.92 26.46
C VAL A 99 5.36 2.04 27.43
N GLU A 100 4.55 3.09 27.52
CA GLU A 100 4.75 4.19 28.48
C GLU A 100 4.76 3.66 29.93
N GLN A 101 3.84 2.76 30.27
CA GLN A 101 3.80 2.14 31.59
C GLN A 101 5.06 1.33 31.88
N VAL A 102 5.51 0.48 30.94
CA VAL A 102 6.74 -0.31 31.10
C VAL A 102 7.96 0.59 31.29
N VAL A 103 8.04 1.71 30.55
CA VAL A 103 9.14 2.68 30.71
C VAL A 103 9.13 3.31 32.10
N VAL A 104 7.95 3.69 32.62
CA VAL A 104 7.81 4.25 33.97
C VAL A 104 8.23 3.23 35.03
N GLU A 105 7.74 2.00 34.94
CA GLU A 105 8.05 0.91 35.87
C GLU A 105 9.56 0.61 35.88
N TYR A 106 10.16 0.47 34.69
CA TYR A 106 11.58 0.21 34.55
C TYR A 106 12.44 1.38 35.07
N THR A 107 12.04 2.63 34.77
CA THR A 107 12.73 3.82 35.29
C THR A 107 12.68 3.87 36.81
N GLY A 108 11.50 3.60 37.40
CA GLY A 108 11.33 3.53 38.86
C GLY A 108 12.18 2.42 39.47
N PHE A 109 12.26 1.26 38.83
CA PHE A 109 13.13 0.17 39.24
C PHE A 109 14.60 0.58 39.25
N VAL A 110 15.10 1.14 38.15
CA VAL A 110 16.50 1.60 38.02
C VAL A 110 16.84 2.65 39.08
N GLN A 111 15.97 3.65 39.28
CA GLN A 111 16.15 4.66 40.32
C GLN A 111 16.18 4.04 41.73
N GLY A 112 15.33 3.04 41.99
CA GLY A 112 15.32 2.30 43.25
C GLY A 112 16.62 1.51 43.48
N VAL A 113 17.16 0.89 42.45
CA VAL A 113 18.46 0.19 42.50
C VAL A 113 19.59 1.19 42.75
N ALA A 114 19.61 2.32 42.04
CA ALA A 114 20.62 3.36 42.21
C ALA A 114 20.66 3.89 43.65
N ARG A 115 19.50 4.24 44.23
CA ARG A 115 19.43 4.70 45.63
C ARG A 115 19.92 3.64 46.63
N LYS A 116 19.61 2.36 46.40
CA LYS A 116 20.10 1.28 47.26
C LYS A 116 21.61 1.12 47.17
N ALA A 117 22.18 1.24 45.97
CA ALA A 117 23.62 1.20 45.76
C ALA A 117 24.32 2.40 46.44
N GLU A 118 23.78 3.62 46.26
CA GLU A 118 24.27 4.83 46.93
C GLU A 118 24.28 4.67 48.46
N ALA A 119 23.18 4.20 49.04
CA ALA A 119 23.09 3.97 50.48
C ALA A 119 24.07 2.91 50.99
N GLN A 120 24.34 1.86 50.20
CA GLN A 120 25.32 0.84 50.55
C GLN A 120 26.76 1.39 50.51
N VAL A 121 27.10 2.20 49.50
CA VAL A 121 28.41 2.83 49.39
C VAL A 121 28.64 3.82 50.53
N GLU A 122 27.66 4.68 50.83
CA GLU A 122 27.76 5.64 51.93
C GLU A 122 27.88 4.94 53.29
N GLY A 123 27.15 3.84 53.49
CA GLY A 123 27.24 3.01 54.70
C GLY A 123 28.62 2.35 54.83
N ALA A 124 29.18 1.84 53.74
CA ALA A 124 30.51 1.23 53.73
C ALA A 124 31.61 2.26 54.04
N GLN A 125 31.57 3.44 53.42
CA GLN A 125 32.52 4.52 53.69
C GLN A 125 32.49 4.97 55.15
N LYS A 126 31.30 5.20 55.72
CA LYS A 126 31.16 5.58 57.14
C LYS A 126 31.72 4.50 58.08
N SER A 127 31.57 3.23 57.73
CA SER A 127 32.13 2.13 58.50
C SER A 127 33.67 2.12 58.44
N GLU A 128 34.26 2.30 57.26
CA GLU A 128 35.72 2.40 57.08
C GLU A 128 36.28 3.59 57.87
N ASP A 129 35.68 4.78 57.72
CA ASP A 129 36.10 5.99 58.44
C ASP A 129 36.08 5.78 59.96
N THR A 130 35.05 5.08 60.46
CA THR A 130 34.93 4.77 61.89
C THR A 130 36.02 3.81 62.35
N GLN A 131 36.30 2.76 61.57
CA GLN A 131 37.35 1.79 61.88
C GLN A 131 38.74 2.43 61.86
N GLU A 132 39.01 3.29 60.87
CA GLU A 132 40.29 4.00 60.76
C GLU A 132 40.48 5.00 61.89
N ALA A 133 39.44 5.75 62.27
CA ALA A 133 39.48 6.64 63.43
C ALA A 133 39.74 5.88 64.74
N GLN A 134 39.20 4.67 64.88
CA GLN A 134 39.48 3.79 66.03
C GLN A 134 40.93 3.31 66.03
N ARG A 135 41.45 2.88 64.87
CA ARG A 135 42.83 2.45 64.72
C ARG A 135 43.82 3.56 65.09
N ILE A 136 43.60 4.78 64.60
CA ILE A 136 44.43 5.96 64.94
C ILE A 136 44.38 6.24 66.44
N ARG A 137 43.19 6.14 67.07
CA ARG A 137 43.04 6.35 68.51
C ARG A 137 43.82 5.33 69.34
N ASP A 138 43.80 4.06 68.93
CA ASP A 138 44.50 2.98 69.62
C ASP A 138 46.02 3.11 69.45
N GLU A 139 46.49 3.48 68.25
CA GLU A 139 47.91 3.75 67.98
C GLU A 139 48.46 4.95 68.76
N LEU A 140 47.66 6.01 68.96
CA LEU A 140 48.05 7.16 69.78
C LEU A 140 48.14 6.79 71.26
N LYS A 141 47.20 6.00 71.78
CA LYS A 141 47.23 5.54 73.17
C LYS A 141 48.42 4.63 73.48
N GLY A 142 48.86 3.81 72.53
CA GLY A 142 50.01 2.92 72.69
C GLY A 142 51.38 3.60 72.60
N LYS A 143 51.45 4.91 72.30
CA LYS A 143 52.70 5.68 72.22
C LYS A 143 53.03 6.51 73.46
N ASP A 144 52.10 6.59 74.42
CA ASP A 144 52.26 7.33 75.67
C ASP A 144 52.72 6.43 76.86
N GLU A 145 53.14 5.19 76.61
CA GLU A 145 53.81 4.27 77.57
C GLU A 145 55.31 4.15 77.28
#